data_AF-A0A0H3J442-F1
#
_entry.id   AF-A0A0H3J442-F1
#
_cell.length_a   1.000
_cell.length_b   1.000
_cell.length_c   1.000
_cell.angle_alpha   90.00
_cell.angle_beta   90.00
_cell.angle_gamma   90.00
#
_symmetry.space_group_name_H-M   'P 1'
#
loop_
_entity.id
_entity.type
_entity.pdbx_description
1 polymer ?
#
loop_
_entity_poly.entity_id
_entity_poly.type
_entity_poly.pdbx_seq_one_letter_code
_entity_poly.pdbx_strand_id
1 'polypeptide(L)'
;MGTEADLELSLAYLCEYLYKYYGKKVILLIDEYDTPIEAAYINKYYDNVIGFMRNILGSALKDNIYLQKAMVTGILRVAKESIFSGLNNLSVSSIINYNFSDKFGFTEKETRILLDYYNISEDIENIKQWYDGYIFGNEIIYNPWSIVNYIENPLEGLKSYWVNTSANELVKKFLSKSDETTKRDLEMLMEEKSIKKTVDDNIIMTEIEYSSENIWSFLLFTGYLKATKKENIDGELICELKIPNKEVYTFYKGIIKKWFSETINNTKYNAMINALVSGDVKSFEYIMKEFVINSISYFDAAGKEPEKVYHAFVLGMLVSLSNEYYVKSNKESGYGRYDVMLIPKNISKLGIIIEFKKINDFSDSTIEEVTKEALDQIYDMNYRANLEEKNIKNILELAIVFKGKNVKVT
;
A
#
# COMPACT_ATOMS: atom_id res chain seq x y z
N MET A 1 -11.75 -9.33 -42.04
CA MET A 1 -11.83 -9.42 -40.55
C MET A 1 -13.28 -9.70 -40.19
N GLY A 2 -13.54 -10.44 -39.12
CA GLY A 2 -14.90 -10.66 -38.62
C GLY A 2 -15.56 -9.35 -38.17
N THR A 3 -16.88 -9.33 -38.13
CA THR A 3 -17.66 -8.23 -37.54
C THR A 3 -17.51 -8.21 -36.01
N GLU A 4 -17.90 -7.12 -35.36
CA GLU A 4 -17.92 -7.05 -33.88
C GLU A 4 -18.78 -8.16 -33.28
N ALA A 5 -19.94 -8.45 -33.88
CA ALA A 5 -20.79 -9.57 -33.47
C ALA A 5 -20.10 -10.93 -33.60
N ASP A 6 -19.27 -11.13 -34.64
CA ASP A 6 -18.49 -12.37 -34.77
C ASP A 6 -17.44 -12.52 -33.65
N LEU A 7 -16.85 -11.40 -33.22
CA LEU A 7 -15.88 -11.39 -32.11
C LEU A 7 -16.58 -11.64 -30.77
N GLU A 8 -17.74 -11.04 -30.54
CA GLU A 8 -18.55 -11.24 -29.33
C GLU A 8 -19.12 -12.66 -29.21
N LEU A 9 -19.27 -13.39 -30.32
CA LEU A 9 -19.72 -14.79 -30.32
C LEU A 9 -18.57 -15.79 -30.40
N SER A 10 -17.33 -15.33 -30.55
CA SER A 10 -16.17 -16.17 -30.84
C SER A 10 -15.95 -17.30 -29.83
N LEU A 11 -16.07 -17.02 -28.53
CA LEU A 11 -15.91 -18.03 -27.47
C LEU A 11 -17.06 -19.05 -27.46
N ALA A 12 -18.30 -18.61 -27.74
CA ALA A 12 -19.45 -19.51 -27.86
C ALA A 12 -19.30 -20.45 -29.06
N TYR A 13 -18.90 -19.92 -30.21
CA TYR A 13 -18.60 -20.71 -31.41
C TYR A 13 -17.45 -21.68 -31.19
N LEU A 14 -16.40 -21.27 -30.49
CA LEU A 14 -15.30 -22.17 -30.13
C LEU A 14 -15.81 -23.35 -29.29
N CYS A 15 -16.70 -23.09 -28.31
CA CYS A 15 -17.31 -24.15 -27.51
C CYS A 15 -18.12 -25.13 -28.37
N GLU A 16 -18.92 -24.61 -29.31
CA GLU A 16 -19.69 -25.42 -30.25
C GLU A 16 -18.80 -26.29 -31.14
N TYR A 17 -17.74 -25.71 -31.71
CA TYR A 17 -16.85 -26.43 -32.62
C TYR A 17 -16.10 -27.56 -31.90
N LEU A 18 -15.60 -27.28 -30.69
CA LEU A 18 -14.96 -28.30 -29.86
C LEU A 18 -15.94 -29.41 -29.48
N TYR A 19 -17.19 -29.07 -29.13
CA TYR A 19 -18.22 -30.07 -28.86
C TYR A 19 -18.51 -30.95 -30.09
N LYS A 20 -18.71 -30.33 -31.27
CA LYS A 20 -18.99 -31.07 -32.52
C LYS A 20 -17.87 -32.03 -32.89
N TYR A 21 -16.61 -31.63 -32.66
CA TYR A 21 -15.45 -32.44 -33.00
C TYR A 21 -15.20 -33.57 -31.98
N TYR A 22 -15.25 -33.26 -30.67
CA TYR A 22 -14.88 -34.21 -29.61
C TYR A 22 -16.07 -34.97 -29.00
N GLY A 23 -17.31 -34.56 -29.28
CA GLY A 23 -18.52 -35.13 -28.68
C GLY A 23 -18.65 -34.90 -27.17
N LYS A 24 -17.90 -33.93 -26.61
CA LYS A 24 -17.84 -33.62 -25.18
C LYS A 24 -18.06 -32.14 -24.94
N LYS A 25 -18.81 -31.82 -23.89
CA LYS A 25 -19.00 -30.44 -23.45
C LYS A 25 -17.68 -29.82 -22.98
N VAL A 26 -17.54 -28.51 -23.17
CA VAL A 26 -16.28 -27.77 -22.97
C VAL A 26 -16.15 -27.29 -21.53
N ILE A 27 -14.93 -27.37 -20.99
CA ILE A 27 -14.55 -26.67 -19.76
C ILE A 27 -13.81 -25.42 -20.19
N LEU A 28 -14.31 -24.24 -19.79
CA LEU A 28 -13.73 -22.95 -20.16
C LEU A 28 -12.98 -22.37 -18.96
N LEU A 29 -11.68 -22.13 -19.12
CA LEU A 29 -10.83 -21.48 -18.12
C LEU A 29 -10.42 -20.12 -18.68
N ILE A 30 -10.82 -19.04 -18.00
CA ILE A 30 -10.52 -17.66 -18.40
C ILE A 30 -9.70 -17.05 -17.29
N ASP A 31 -8.45 -16.73 -17.59
CA ASP A 31 -7.57 -16.06 -16.65
C ASP A 31 -7.52 -14.56 -16.89
N GLU A 32 -7.29 -13.80 -15.82
CA GLU A 32 -7.13 -12.34 -15.81
C GLU A 32 -8.19 -11.59 -16.65
N TYR A 33 -9.47 -11.96 -16.48
CA TYR A 33 -10.56 -11.40 -17.28
C TYR A 33 -10.70 -9.87 -17.15
N ASP A 34 -10.20 -9.32 -16.06
CA ASP A 34 -10.24 -7.91 -15.68
C ASP A 34 -9.08 -7.10 -16.26
N THR A 35 -7.98 -7.73 -16.68
CA THR A 35 -6.81 -7.02 -17.25
C THR A 35 -7.16 -6.10 -18.43
N PRO A 36 -7.97 -6.53 -19.43
CA PRO A 36 -8.41 -5.64 -20.51
C PRO A 36 -9.22 -4.44 -20.01
N ILE A 37 -9.96 -4.62 -18.92
CA ILE A 37 -10.80 -3.58 -18.30
C ILE A 37 -9.92 -2.54 -17.60
N GLU A 38 -8.90 -2.99 -16.85
CA GLU A 38 -7.91 -2.10 -16.23
C GLU A 38 -7.17 -1.27 -17.30
N ALA A 39 -6.72 -1.93 -18.37
CA ALA A 39 -6.06 -1.25 -19.48
C ALA A 39 -6.98 -0.21 -20.14
N ALA A 40 -8.26 -0.54 -20.33
CA ALA A 40 -9.24 0.37 -20.89
C ALA A 40 -9.52 1.57 -19.98
N TYR A 41 -9.51 1.38 -18.66
CA TYR A 41 -9.64 2.45 -17.69
C TYR A 41 -8.45 3.42 -17.76
N ILE A 42 -7.22 2.90 -17.77
CA ILE A 42 -5.99 3.71 -17.86
C ILE A 42 -5.97 4.52 -19.17
N ASN A 43 -6.36 3.88 -20.28
CA ASN A 43 -6.31 4.47 -21.62
C ASN A 43 -7.62 5.17 -22.04
N LYS A 44 -8.59 5.33 -21.13
CA LYS A 44 -9.82 6.12 -21.32
C LYS A 44 -10.79 5.60 -22.40
N TYR A 45 -10.92 4.28 -22.55
CA TYR A 45 -11.92 3.62 -23.41
C TYR A 45 -12.71 2.52 -22.67
N TYR A 46 -12.88 2.69 -21.36
CA TYR A 46 -13.54 1.74 -20.45
C TYR A 46 -14.92 1.27 -20.94
N ASP A 47 -15.80 2.20 -21.32
CA ASP A 47 -17.19 1.87 -21.68
C ASP A 47 -17.28 0.93 -22.89
N ASN A 48 -16.41 1.11 -23.89
CA ASN A 48 -16.33 0.25 -25.06
C ASN A 48 -15.94 -1.19 -24.68
N VAL A 49 -14.92 -1.33 -23.82
CA VAL A 49 -14.41 -2.66 -23.42
C VAL A 49 -15.38 -3.36 -22.48
N ILE A 50 -16.04 -2.65 -21.56
CA ILE A 50 -17.07 -3.26 -20.71
C ILE A 50 -18.22 -3.82 -21.55
N GLY A 51 -18.68 -3.07 -22.55
CA GLY A 51 -19.73 -3.53 -23.46
C GLY A 51 -19.34 -4.82 -24.19
N PHE A 52 -18.15 -4.83 -24.80
CA PHE A 52 -17.61 -5.98 -25.49
C PHE A 52 -17.41 -7.19 -24.56
N MET A 53 -16.80 -6.98 -23.38
CA MET A 53 -16.54 -8.03 -22.39
C MET A 53 -17.84 -8.65 -21.84
N ARG A 54 -18.88 -7.83 -21.63
CA ARG A 54 -20.22 -8.31 -21.27
C ARG A 54 -20.78 -9.24 -22.35
N ASN A 55 -20.67 -8.86 -23.62
CA ASN A 55 -21.24 -9.63 -24.71
C ASN A 55 -20.47 -10.95 -24.96
N ILE A 56 -19.13 -10.91 -24.96
CA ILE A 56 -18.29 -12.09 -25.18
C ILE A 56 -18.36 -13.11 -24.03
N LEU A 57 -18.36 -12.65 -22.78
CA LEU A 57 -18.50 -13.54 -21.63
C LEU A 57 -19.95 -13.99 -21.46
N GLY A 58 -20.92 -13.10 -21.72
CA GLY A 58 -22.34 -13.44 -21.72
C GLY A 58 -22.66 -14.55 -22.71
N SER A 59 -22.20 -14.45 -23.96
CA SER A 59 -22.45 -15.46 -25.00
C SER A 59 -21.83 -16.82 -24.67
N ALA A 60 -20.65 -16.83 -24.05
CA ALA A 60 -19.94 -18.05 -23.72
C ALA A 60 -20.46 -18.74 -22.46
N LEU A 61 -20.86 -17.96 -21.44
CA LEU A 61 -21.14 -18.45 -20.08
C LEU A 61 -22.63 -18.58 -19.76
N LYS A 62 -23.49 -17.84 -20.48
CA LYS A 62 -24.93 -17.87 -20.30
C LYS A 62 -25.60 -18.76 -21.34
N ASP A 63 -26.44 -19.69 -20.91
CA ASP A 63 -27.28 -20.53 -21.78
C ASP A 63 -26.52 -21.32 -22.88
N ASN A 64 -25.19 -21.40 -22.78
CA ASN A 64 -24.35 -22.15 -23.71
C ASN A 64 -24.46 -23.65 -23.43
N ILE A 65 -25.27 -24.34 -24.22
CA ILE A 65 -25.53 -25.78 -24.07
C ILE A 65 -24.28 -26.66 -24.24
N TYR A 66 -23.24 -26.14 -24.89
CA TYR A 66 -21.97 -26.82 -25.13
C TYR A 66 -20.99 -26.66 -23.97
N LEU A 67 -21.26 -25.75 -23.03
CA LEU A 67 -20.45 -25.55 -21.84
C LEU A 67 -20.80 -26.58 -20.76
N GLN A 68 -19.77 -27.22 -20.19
CA GLN A 68 -19.89 -28.07 -19.01
C GLN A 68 -19.68 -27.27 -17.72
N LYS A 69 -18.62 -26.46 -17.68
CA LYS A 69 -18.22 -25.66 -16.53
C LYS A 69 -17.32 -24.52 -17.00
N ALA A 70 -17.35 -23.40 -16.31
CA ALA A 70 -16.37 -22.33 -16.47
C ALA A 70 -15.69 -21.99 -15.14
N MET A 71 -14.45 -21.53 -15.23
CA MET A 71 -13.72 -20.87 -14.14
C MET A 71 -13.14 -19.57 -14.71
N VAL A 72 -13.41 -18.48 -14.01
CA VAL A 72 -12.94 -17.15 -14.38
C VAL A 72 -12.14 -16.59 -13.21
N THR A 73 -10.91 -16.18 -13.46
CA THR A 73 -10.01 -15.58 -12.46
C THR A 73 -9.69 -14.15 -12.84
N GLY A 74 -9.54 -13.30 -11.83
CA GLY A 74 -9.23 -11.88 -11.93
C GLY A 74 -8.90 -11.35 -10.54
N ILE A 75 -8.30 -10.16 -10.50
CA ILE A 75 -7.89 -9.50 -9.26
C ILE A 75 -9.09 -8.75 -8.66
N LEU A 76 -9.78 -7.97 -9.50
CA LEU A 76 -10.93 -7.18 -9.11
C LEU A 76 -12.20 -7.83 -9.59
N ARG A 77 -13.18 -7.86 -8.71
CA ARG A 77 -14.55 -8.19 -9.09
C ARG A 77 -15.19 -6.96 -9.72
N VAL A 78 -14.92 -6.73 -11.01
CA VAL A 78 -15.65 -5.73 -11.79
C VAL A 78 -17.13 -6.14 -11.79
N ALA A 79 -17.94 -5.36 -11.07
CA ALA A 79 -19.19 -5.79 -10.45
C ALA A 79 -20.16 -6.52 -11.39
N LYS A 80 -21.01 -7.33 -10.74
CA LYS A 80 -22.18 -7.98 -11.32
C LYS A 80 -23.03 -7.02 -12.15
N GLU A 81 -23.05 -5.71 -11.88
CA GLU A 81 -23.88 -4.77 -12.65
C GLU A 81 -23.36 -4.48 -14.08
N SER A 82 -22.06 -4.70 -14.35
CA SER A 82 -21.42 -4.30 -15.62
C SER A 82 -21.28 -5.44 -16.63
N ILE A 83 -20.64 -6.56 -16.26
CA ILE A 83 -20.34 -7.69 -17.17
C ILE A 83 -21.22 -8.90 -16.87
N PHE A 84 -21.48 -9.18 -15.60
CA PHE A 84 -22.11 -10.43 -15.16
C PHE A 84 -23.58 -10.27 -14.74
N SER A 85 -24.23 -9.17 -15.08
CA SER A 85 -25.59 -8.84 -14.59
C SER A 85 -26.62 -9.82 -15.10
N GLY A 86 -26.36 -10.36 -16.28
CA GLY A 86 -27.16 -11.41 -16.89
C GLY A 86 -26.85 -12.83 -16.41
N LEU A 87 -25.80 -13.06 -15.61
CA LEU A 87 -25.37 -14.37 -15.14
C LEU A 87 -25.95 -14.68 -13.75
N ASN A 88 -26.86 -15.63 -13.69
CA ASN A 88 -27.48 -16.14 -12.47
C ASN A 88 -26.87 -17.46 -11.96
N ASN A 89 -25.81 -17.95 -12.62
CA ASN A 89 -25.16 -19.24 -12.38
C ASN A 89 -23.75 -19.13 -11.77
N LEU A 90 -23.34 -17.94 -11.32
CA LEU A 90 -22.01 -17.69 -10.77
C LEU A 90 -21.92 -18.03 -9.26
N SER A 91 -20.89 -18.80 -8.91
CA SER A 91 -20.39 -18.91 -7.54
C SER A 91 -19.08 -18.13 -7.45
N VAL A 92 -18.97 -17.26 -6.44
CA VAL A 92 -17.82 -16.38 -6.25
C VAL A 92 -17.03 -16.83 -5.02
N SER A 93 -15.70 -16.85 -5.14
CA SER A 93 -14.78 -17.09 -4.03
C SER A 93 -13.65 -16.07 -4.13
N SER A 94 -13.55 -15.21 -3.12
CA SER A 94 -12.53 -14.18 -3.00
C SER A 94 -11.64 -14.44 -1.78
N ILE A 95 -10.60 -13.63 -1.59
CA ILE A 95 -9.64 -13.77 -0.48
C ILE A 95 -10.27 -13.63 0.91
N ILE A 96 -11.46 -13.02 1.03
CA ILE A 96 -12.18 -12.93 2.30
C ILE A 96 -12.98 -14.21 2.62
N ASN A 97 -13.20 -15.09 1.63
CA ASN A 97 -13.94 -16.34 1.80
C ASN A 97 -13.00 -17.51 2.18
N TYR A 98 -13.58 -18.61 2.68
CA TYR A 98 -12.84 -19.80 3.11
C TYR A 98 -12.60 -20.82 2.00
N ASN A 99 -13.39 -20.78 0.93
CA ASN A 99 -13.20 -21.70 -0.19
C ASN A 99 -11.92 -21.36 -0.94
N PHE A 100 -11.12 -22.38 -1.24
CA PHE A 100 -9.87 -22.27 -2.00
C PHE A 100 -8.79 -21.40 -1.31
N SER A 101 -8.87 -21.20 0.01
CA SER A 101 -7.93 -20.38 0.79
C SER A 101 -6.47 -20.80 0.64
N ASP A 102 -6.22 -22.09 0.42
CA ASP A 102 -4.90 -22.70 0.28
C ASP A 102 -4.50 -22.95 -1.19
N LYS A 103 -5.25 -22.44 -2.18
CA LYS A 103 -5.05 -22.77 -3.61
C LYS A 103 -4.34 -21.70 -4.44
N PHE A 104 -4.19 -20.49 -3.91
CA PHE A 104 -3.68 -19.32 -4.66
C PHE A 104 -2.46 -18.71 -3.97
N GLY A 105 -1.34 -19.42 -4.03
CA GLY A 105 -0.03 -19.06 -3.48
C GLY A 105 0.63 -20.28 -2.84
N PHE A 106 1.59 -20.07 -1.94
CA PHE A 106 2.22 -21.16 -1.19
C PHE A 106 1.87 -21.09 0.30
N THR A 107 1.53 -22.23 0.88
CA THR A 107 1.49 -22.38 2.34
C THR A 107 2.91 -22.40 2.92
N GLU A 108 3.06 -22.13 4.22
CA GLU A 108 4.38 -22.23 4.86
C GLU A 108 5.02 -23.62 4.67
N LYS A 109 4.21 -24.68 4.67
CA LYS A 109 4.67 -26.05 4.44
C LYS A 109 5.24 -26.22 3.02
N GLU A 110 4.54 -25.74 2.00
CA GLU A 110 4.99 -25.83 0.61
C GLU A 110 6.24 -24.97 0.38
N THR A 111 6.29 -23.77 0.96
CA THR A 111 7.48 -22.90 0.91
C THR A 111 8.70 -23.61 1.49
N ARG A 112 8.58 -24.26 2.67
CA ARG A 112 9.68 -25.05 3.27
C ARG A 112 10.14 -26.18 2.34
N ILE A 113 9.21 -26.95 1.77
CA ILE A 113 9.53 -28.03 0.83
C ILE A 113 10.29 -27.50 -0.39
N LEU A 114 9.88 -26.36 -0.93
CA LEU A 114 10.55 -25.73 -2.07
C LEU A 114 11.98 -25.29 -1.72
N LEU A 115 12.16 -24.61 -0.58
CA LEU A 115 13.48 -24.17 -0.13
C LEU A 115 14.45 -25.34 0.10
N ASP A 116 13.96 -26.41 0.74
CA ASP A 116 14.73 -27.63 0.96
C ASP A 116 15.13 -28.30 -0.36
N TYR A 117 14.19 -28.39 -1.32
CA TYR A 117 14.44 -28.99 -2.63
C TYR A 117 15.57 -28.28 -3.40
N TYR A 118 15.65 -26.95 -3.30
CA TYR A 118 16.70 -26.14 -3.94
C TYR A 118 17.92 -25.92 -3.03
N ASN A 119 18.01 -26.57 -1.87
CA ASN A 119 19.11 -26.44 -0.90
C ASN A 119 19.35 -24.99 -0.42
N ILE A 120 18.28 -24.21 -0.25
CA ILE A 120 18.35 -22.84 0.25
C ILE A 120 18.32 -22.88 1.78
N SER A 121 19.37 -22.34 2.41
CA SER A 121 19.59 -22.38 3.86
C SER A 121 19.15 -21.10 4.60
N GLU A 122 18.53 -20.16 3.90
CA GLU A 122 18.04 -18.91 4.48
C GLU A 122 16.99 -19.18 5.56
N ASP A 123 16.99 -18.33 6.60
CA ASP A 123 16.01 -18.42 7.67
C ASP A 123 14.61 -18.15 7.13
N ILE A 124 13.71 -19.12 7.33
CA ILE A 124 12.30 -18.99 6.97
C ILE A 124 11.66 -17.74 7.59
N GLU A 125 12.11 -17.29 8.77
CA GLU A 125 11.60 -16.07 9.40
C GLU A 125 11.96 -14.81 8.61
N ASN A 126 13.12 -14.79 7.95
CA ASN A 126 13.48 -13.70 7.05
C ASN A 126 12.61 -13.73 5.80
N ILE A 127 12.41 -14.91 5.20
CA ILE A 127 11.54 -15.11 4.03
C ILE A 127 10.10 -14.70 4.37
N LYS A 128 9.62 -15.08 5.55
CA LYS A 128 8.30 -14.74 6.07
C LYS A 128 8.09 -13.24 6.16
N GLN A 129 9.06 -12.52 6.72
CA GLN A 129 8.99 -11.05 6.79
C GLN A 129 8.90 -10.37 5.42
N TRP A 130 9.42 -11.00 4.37
CA TRP A 130 9.46 -10.42 3.03
C TRP A 130 8.28 -10.84 2.14
N TYR A 131 7.89 -12.11 2.16
CA TYR A 131 7.01 -12.69 1.14
C TYR A 131 5.74 -13.35 1.68
N ASP A 132 5.59 -13.47 3.01
CA ASP A 132 4.39 -14.02 3.65
C ASP A 132 3.33 -12.95 3.94
N GLY A 133 2.23 -13.38 4.53
CA GLY A 133 1.35 -12.56 5.34
C GLY A 133 -0.02 -12.35 4.73
N TYR A 134 -0.29 -12.85 3.54
CA TYR A 134 -1.61 -12.74 2.92
C TYR A 134 -2.59 -13.69 3.63
N ILE A 135 -3.73 -13.16 4.08
CA ILE A 135 -4.70 -13.95 4.87
C ILE A 135 -5.90 -14.27 3.99
N PHE A 136 -5.93 -15.49 3.45
CA PHE A 136 -7.00 -15.98 2.59
C PHE A 136 -7.90 -16.87 3.43
N GLY A 137 -9.14 -16.44 3.70
CA GLY A 137 -9.98 -17.13 4.68
C GLY A 137 -9.29 -17.22 6.05
N ASN A 138 -8.85 -18.44 6.41
CA ASN A 138 -8.14 -18.80 7.63
C ASN A 138 -6.65 -19.20 7.39
N GLU A 139 -6.18 -19.19 6.16
CA GLU A 139 -4.82 -19.60 5.79
C GLU A 139 -3.92 -18.37 5.60
N ILE A 140 -2.64 -18.54 5.93
CA ILE A 140 -1.61 -17.54 5.65
C ILE A 140 -0.80 -18.03 4.45
N ILE A 141 -0.72 -17.19 3.43
CA ILE A 141 -0.20 -17.52 2.11
C ILE A 141 0.99 -16.62 1.77
N TYR A 142 2.02 -17.25 1.19
CA TYR A 142 3.19 -16.60 0.62
C TYR A 142 2.94 -16.21 -0.84
N ASN A 143 3.46 -15.06 -1.25
CA ASN A 143 3.41 -14.61 -2.64
C ASN A 143 4.20 -15.58 -3.53
N PRO A 144 3.56 -16.24 -4.53
CA PRO A 144 4.24 -17.25 -5.33
C PRO A 144 5.32 -16.66 -6.23
N TRP A 145 5.10 -15.46 -6.79
CA TRP A 145 6.06 -14.78 -7.65
C TRP A 145 7.33 -14.44 -6.88
N SER A 146 7.20 -13.84 -5.70
CA SER A 146 8.35 -13.46 -4.88
C SER A 146 9.15 -14.68 -4.40
N ILE A 147 8.48 -15.77 -4.02
CA ILE A 147 9.15 -17.03 -3.63
C ILE A 147 9.90 -17.64 -4.81
N VAL A 148 9.27 -17.77 -5.99
CA VAL A 148 9.93 -18.35 -7.17
C VAL A 148 11.15 -17.53 -7.59
N ASN A 149 11.04 -16.20 -7.64
CA ASN A 149 12.18 -15.34 -7.99
C ASN A 149 13.32 -15.41 -6.99
N TYR A 150 13.00 -15.47 -5.69
CA TYR A 150 14.01 -15.64 -4.65
C TYR A 150 14.73 -16.98 -4.79
N ILE A 151 13.99 -18.06 -5.04
CA ILE A 151 14.54 -19.40 -5.24
C ILE A 151 15.43 -19.47 -6.48
N GLU A 152 15.06 -18.76 -7.55
CA GLU A 152 15.85 -18.70 -8.78
C GLU A 152 17.18 -17.96 -8.57
N ASN A 153 17.18 -16.91 -7.73
CA ASN A 153 18.34 -16.04 -7.53
C ASN A 153 18.68 -15.80 -6.04
N PRO A 154 18.97 -16.85 -5.25
CA PRO A 154 19.12 -16.73 -3.79
C PRO A 154 20.35 -15.89 -3.40
N LEU A 155 21.36 -15.83 -4.27
CA LEU A 155 22.57 -15.00 -4.08
C LEU A 155 22.29 -13.50 -4.12
N GLU A 156 21.20 -13.07 -4.76
CA GLU A 156 20.77 -11.67 -4.76
C GLU A 156 20.08 -11.27 -3.44
N GLY A 157 19.80 -12.26 -2.59
CA GLY A 157 19.19 -12.10 -1.28
C GLY A 157 17.71 -11.72 -1.35
N LEU A 158 17.19 -11.35 -0.18
CA LEU A 158 15.79 -10.93 -0.02
C LEU A 158 15.61 -9.48 -0.51
N LYS A 159 14.76 -9.32 -1.51
CA LYS A 159 14.41 -8.04 -2.13
C LYS A 159 12.98 -8.06 -2.67
N SER A 160 12.49 -6.90 -3.10
CA SER A 160 11.18 -6.80 -3.74
C SER A 160 11.23 -7.31 -5.19
N TYR A 161 10.30 -8.20 -5.55
CA TYR A 161 10.12 -8.81 -6.88
C TYR A 161 8.80 -8.38 -7.55
N TRP A 162 7.82 -7.94 -6.76
CA TRP A 162 6.44 -7.55 -7.07
C TRP A 162 6.31 -6.01 -7.17
N VAL A 163 7.20 -5.35 -7.93
CA VAL A 163 7.26 -3.86 -7.99
C VAL A 163 6.85 -3.27 -9.34
N ASN A 164 6.44 -4.07 -10.32
CA ASN A 164 6.21 -3.60 -11.70
C ASN A 164 4.88 -4.05 -12.36
N THR A 165 3.76 -4.09 -11.63
CA THR A 165 2.44 -4.42 -12.19
C THR A 165 1.64 -3.18 -12.62
N SER A 166 0.65 -3.33 -13.52
CA SER A 166 -0.29 -2.25 -13.92
C SER A 166 -1.02 -1.63 -12.73
N ALA A 167 -1.38 -2.46 -11.74
CA ALA A 167 -1.99 -2.03 -10.49
C ALA A 167 -1.14 -0.98 -9.74
N ASN A 168 0.19 -1.01 -9.87
CA ASN A 168 1.07 -0.04 -9.21
C ASN A 168 0.82 1.39 -9.68
N GLU A 169 0.47 1.59 -10.96
CA GLU A 169 0.17 2.92 -11.49
C GLU A 169 -1.15 3.45 -10.94
N LEU A 170 -2.17 2.57 -10.83
CA LEU A 170 -3.45 2.91 -10.24
C LEU A 170 -3.31 3.25 -8.75
N VAL A 171 -2.59 2.44 -7.97
CA VAL A 171 -2.34 2.74 -6.56
C VAL A 171 -1.63 4.09 -6.39
N LYS A 172 -0.59 4.35 -7.18
CA LYS A 172 0.09 5.67 -7.18
C LYS A 172 -0.88 6.81 -7.49
N LYS A 173 -1.73 6.63 -8.51
CA LYS A 173 -2.73 7.63 -8.94
C LYS A 173 -3.76 7.89 -7.83
N PHE A 174 -4.28 6.85 -7.19
CA PHE A 174 -5.31 6.97 -6.15
C PHE A 174 -4.74 7.58 -4.87
N LEU A 175 -3.59 7.12 -4.39
CA LEU A 175 -2.97 7.65 -3.17
C LEU A 175 -2.42 9.07 -3.32
N SER A 176 -1.99 9.47 -4.51
CA SER A 176 -1.53 10.85 -4.74
C SER A 176 -2.68 11.86 -4.76
N LYS A 177 -3.88 11.44 -5.14
CA LYS A 177 -5.09 12.27 -5.22
C LYS A 177 -6.02 12.12 -4.01
N SER A 178 -5.68 11.28 -3.04
CA SER A 178 -6.55 10.97 -1.92
C SER A 178 -6.71 12.13 -0.95
N ASP A 179 -7.83 12.11 -0.22
CA ASP A 179 -8.15 13.08 0.82
C ASP A 179 -7.25 12.97 2.06
N GLU A 180 -7.45 13.87 3.03
CA GLU A 180 -6.71 13.91 4.29
C GLU A 180 -6.85 12.62 5.08
N THR A 181 -8.08 12.08 5.15
CA THR A 181 -8.36 10.88 5.94
C THR A 181 -7.56 9.69 5.44
N THR A 182 -7.49 9.52 4.12
CA THR A 182 -6.73 8.45 3.49
C THR A 182 -5.23 8.57 3.75
N LYS A 183 -4.69 9.78 3.79
CA LYS A 183 -3.27 10.02 4.08
C LYS A 183 -2.91 9.68 5.52
N ARG A 184 -3.79 9.98 6.47
CA ARG A 184 -3.62 9.60 7.88
C ARG A 184 -3.71 8.08 8.07
N ASP A 185 -4.59 7.41 7.35
CA ASP A 185 -4.62 5.94 7.39
C ASP A 185 -3.34 5.34 6.81
N LEU A 186 -2.83 5.90 5.72
CA LEU A 186 -1.55 5.49 5.14
C LEU A 186 -0.39 5.69 6.14
N GLU A 187 -0.39 6.77 6.91
CA GLU A 187 0.56 6.97 8.01
C GLU A 187 0.52 5.82 9.01
N MET A 188 -0.67 5.51 9.53
CA MET A 188 -0.84 4.43 10.50
C MET A 188 -0.30 3.11 9.94
N LEU A 189 -0.58 2.83 8.66
CA LEU A 189 -0.03 1.66 7.96
C LEU A 189 1.50 1.68 7.88
N MET A 190 2.11 2.84 7.58
CA MET A 190 3.57 3.02 7.51
C MET A 190 4.26 2.92 8.88
N GLU A 191 3.52 3.15 9.97
CA GLU A 191 3.94 2.87 11.35
C GLU A 191 3.73 1.40 11.77
N GLU A 192 3.40 0.53 10.81
CA GLU A 192 3.05 -0.88 11.03
C GLU A 192 1.82 -1.08 11.93
N LYS A 193 0.98 -0.05 12.10
CA LYS A 193 -0.32 -0.15 12.77
C LYS A 193 -1.37 -0.65 11.78
N SER A 194 -2.55 -0.96 12.31
CA SER A 194 -3.71 -1.35 11.53
C SER A 194 -4.73 -0.22 11.42
N ILE A 195 -5.54 -0.25 10.37
CA ILE A 195 -6.69 0.65 10.17
C ILE A 195 -7.98 -0.16 10.09
N LYS A 196 -9.08 0.35 10.64
CA LYS A 196 -10.39 -0.32 10.57
C LYS A 196 -11.21 0.32 9.44
N LYS A 197 -11.61 -0.47 8.44
CA LYS A 197 -12.30 0.01 7.24
C LYS A 197 -13.40 -0.94 6.80
N THR A 198 -14.48 -0.40 6.24
CA THR A 198 -15.49 -1.17 5.52
C THR A 198 -14.89 -1.65 4.21
N VAL A 199 -15.12 -2.93 3.88
CA VAL A 199 -14.61 -3.59 2.67
C VAL A 199 -15.81 -4.09 1.86
N ASP A 200 -15.88 -3.66 0.61
CA ASP A 200 -16.84 -4.18 -0.36
C ASP A 200 -16.11 -5.08 -1.37
N ASP A 201 -16.61 -6.31 -1.53
CA ASP A 201 -16.09 -7.24 -2.53
C ASP A 201 -16.58 -6.95 -3.95
N ASN A 202 -17.49 -5.97 -4.15
CA ASN A 202 -18.05 -5.55 -5.43
C ASN A 202 -17.54 -4.19 -5.90
N ILE A 203 -16.23 -4.07 -6.11
CA ILE A 203 -15.63 -2.79 -6.49
C ILE A 203 -15.98 -2.42 -7.93
N ILE A 204 -16.54 -1.22 -8.11
CA ILE A 204 -16.69 -0.59 -9.42
C ILE A 204 -15.43 0.25 -9.69
N MET A 205 -14.64 -0.12 -10.71
CA MET A 205 -13.35 0.52 -11.01
C MET A 205 -13.47 2.04 -11.20
N THR A 206 -14.52 2.49 -11.88
CA THR A 206 -14.78 3.92 -12.09
C THR A 206 -15.11 4.67 -10.80
N GLU A 207 -15.51 3.97 -9.73
CA GLU A 207 -15.90 4.56 -8.45
C GLU A 207 -14.77 4.60 -7.42
N ILE A 208 -13.62 3.99 -7.72
CA ILE A 208 -12.48 3.97 -6.80
C ILE A 208 -11.95 5.38 -6.53
N GLU A 209 -11.98 6.28 -7.51
CA GLU A 209 -11.51 7.66 -7.33
C GLU A 209 -12.46 8.52 -6.49
N TYR A 210 -13.72 8.10 -6.30
CA TYR A 210 -14.76 8.93 -5.68
C TYR A 210 -15.09 8.53 -4.24
N SER A 211 -14.64 7.36 -3.78
CA SER A 211 -14.86 6.88 -2.41
C SER A 211 -13.57 6.35 -1.79
N SER A 212 -13.22 6.86 -0.60
CA SER A 212 -12.08 6.37 0.16
C SER A 212 -12.24 4.90 0.58
N GLU A 213 -13.47 4.43 0.78
CA GLU A 213 -13.78 3.03 1.11
C GLU A 213 -13.45 2.08 -0.04
N ASN A 214 -13.72 2.52 -1.28
CA ASN A 214 -13.39 1.75 -2.48
C ASN A 214 -11.87 1.61 -2.66
N ILE A 215 -11.09 2.62 -2.28
CA ILE A 215 -9.61 2.56 -2.30
C ILE A 215 -9.11 1.46 -1.36
N TRP A 216 -9.65 1.36 -0.14
CA TRP A 216 -9.21 0.35 0.83
C TRP A 216 -9.58 -1.07 0.42
N SER A 217 -10.78 -1.23 -0.12
CA SER A 217 -11.23 -2.50 -0.70
C SER A 217 -10.29 -2.88 -1.85
N PHE A 218 -10.00 -1.95 -2.77
CA PHE A 218 -9.11 -2.17 -3.90
C PHE A 218 -7.71 -2.59 -3.45
N LEU A 219 -7.11 -1.89 -2.49
CA LEU A 219 -5.80 -2.20 -1.94
C LEU A 219 -5.74 -3.57 -1.26
N LEU A 220 -6.83 -4.02 -0.63
CA LEU A 220 -6.95 -5.35 -0.06
C LEU A 220 -6.97 -6.43 -1.16
N PHE A 221 -7.88 -6.32 -2.14
CA PHE A 221 -8.03 -7.36 -3.18
C PHE A 221 -6.85 -7.42 -4.16
N THR A 222 -6.13 -6.32 -4.34
CA THR A 222 -4.90 -6.27 -5.16
C THR A 222 -3.64 -6.66 -4.39
N GLY A 223 -3.74 -7.01 -3.09
CA GLY A 223 -2.64 -7.52 -2.30
C GLY A 223 -1.68 -6.47 -1.72
N TYR A 224 -2.05 -5.19 -1.68
CA TYR A 224 -1.29 -4.18 -0.93
C TYR A 224 -1.64 -4.14 0.55
N LEU A 225 -2.77 -4.73 0.94
CA LEU A 225 -3.19 -4.88 2.33
C LEU A 225 -3.61 -6.32 2.62
N LYS A 226 -3.59 -6.68 3.91
CA LYS A 226 -4.18 -7.91 4.45
C LYS A 226 -5.23 -7.59 5.49
N ALA A 227 -6.29 -8.39 5.55
CA ALA A 227 -7.31 -8.32 6.58
C ALA A 227 -6.95 -9.24 7.76
N THR A 228 -6.46 -8.66 8.85
CA THR A 228 -6.04 -9.37 10.07
C THR A 228 -7.20 -9.77 10.97
N LYS A 229 -8.28 -8.99 10.95
CA LYS A 229 -9.57 -9.30 11.56
C LYS A 229 -10.69 -8.92 10.61
N LYS A 230 -11.78 -9.67 10.68
CA LYS A 230 -12.97 -9.52 9.84
C LYS A 230 -14.19 -9.63 10.74
N GLU A 231 -15.08 -8.66 10.68
CA GLU A 231 -16.30 -8.59 11.48
C GLU A 231 -17.45 -8.17 10.56
N ASN A 232 -18.59 -8.85 10.65
CA ASN A 232 -19.79 -8.42 9.94
C ASN A 232 -20.70 -7.70 10.92
N ILE A 233 -20.95 -6.42 10.67
CA ILE A 233 -21.82 -5.57 11.50
C ILE A 233 -22.95 -5.08 10.60
N ASP A 234 -24.19 -5.47 10.92
CA ASP A 234 -25.40 -5.07 10.18
C ASP A 234 -25.34 -5.32 8.66
N GLY A 235 -24.60 -6.33 8.22
CA GLY A 235 -24.43 -6.69 6.81
C GLY A 235 -23.18 -6.09 6.16
N GLU A 236 -22.50 -5.15 6.81
CA GLU A 236 -21.25 -4.56 6.33
C GLU A 236 -20.04 -5.34 6.83
N LEU A 237 -19.11 -5.65 5.92
CA LEU A 237 -17.86 -6.30 6.27
C LEU A 237 -16.84 -5.25 6.70
N ILE A 238 -16.53 -5.24 7.99
CA ILE A 238 -15.50 -4.36 8.56
C ILE A 238 -14.22 -5.17 8.78
N CYS A 239 -13.12 -4.69 8.23
CA CYS A 239 -11.82 -5.33 8.31
C CYS A 239 -10.80 -4.48 9.05
N GLU A 240 -9.94 -5.14 9.83
CA GLU A 240 -8.70 -4.56 10.37
C GLU A 240 -7.57 -4.80 9.37
N LEU A 241 -7.21 -3.77 8.60
CA LEU A 241 -6.27 -3.83 7.49
C LEU A 241 -4.85 -3.46 7.93
N LYS A 242 -3.86 -4.16 7.39
CA LYS A 242 -2.43 -3.92 7.63
C LYS A 242 -1.59 -4.17 6.38
N ILE A 243 -0.41 -3.57 6.28
CA ILE A 243 0.58 -3.92 5.24
C ILE A 243 1.03 -5.38 5.43
N PRO A 244 1.05 -6.21 4.38
CA PRO A 244 1.27 -7.65 4.54
C PRO A 244 2.70 -8.01 4.96
N ASN A 245 3.70 -7.40 4.32
CA ASN A 245 5.11 -7.74 4.45
C ASN A 245 6.04 -6.57 4.04
N LYS A 246 7.37 -6.79 4.17
CA LYS A 246 8.40 -5.79 3.83
C LYS A 246 8.43 -5.41 2.35
N GLU A 247 8.01 -6.31 1.47
CA GLU A 247 7.98 -6.05 0.04
C GLU A 247 6.97 -4.95 -0.29
N VAL A 248 5.73 -5.11 0.19
CA VAL A 248 4.68 -4.10 0.02
C VAL A 248 4.98 -2.83 0.83
N TYR A 249 5.59 -2.96 2.01
CA TYR A 249 6.08 -1.79 2.76
C TYR A 249 7.07 -0.95 1.94
N THR A 250 8.00 -1.62 1.25
CA THR A 250 9.00 -0.98 0.37
C THR A 250 8.33 -0.30 -0.82
N PHE A 251 7.26 -0.89 -1.36
CA PHE A 251 6.46 -0.27 -2.40
C PHE A 251 5.82 1.05 -1.93
N TYR A 252 5.11 1.06 -0.78
CA TYR A 252 4.52 2.27 -0.22
C TYR A 252 5.56 3.34 0.08
N LYS A 253 6.71 2.95 0.64
CA LYS A 253 7.88 3.81 0.81
C LYS A 253 8.30 4.48 -0.50
N GLY A 254 8.33 3.72 -1.60
CA GLY A 254 8.67 4.23 -2.93
C GLY A 254 7.67 5.27 -3.43
N ILE A 255 6.38 5.05 -3.21
CA ILE A 255 5.33 6.02 -3.56
C ILE A 255 5.54 7.34 -2.82
N ILE A 256 5.72 7.26 -1.50
CA ILE A 256 5.87 8.45 -0.67
C ILE A 256 7.13 9.22 -1.10
N LYS A 257 8.26 8.54 -1.28
CA LYS A 257 9.49 9.17 -1.78
C LYS A 257 9.29 9.86 -3.13
N LYS A 258 8.55 9.24 -4.06
CA LYS A 258 8.26 9.82 -5.37
C LYS A 258 7.41 11.09 -5.22
N TRP A 259 6.36 11.06 -4.40
CA TRP A 259 5.51 12.23 -4.13
C TRP A 259 6.33 13.43 -3.64
N PHE A 260 7.21 13.23 -2.66
CA PHE A 260 8.17 14.24 -2.20
C PHE A 260 9.03 14.83 -3.32
N SER A 261 9.59 13.94 -4.14
CA SER A 261 10.45 14.36 -5.24
C SER A 261 9.70 15.16 -6.30
N GLU A 262 8.41 14.95 -6.49
CA GLU A 262 7.59 15.72 -7.43
C GLU A 262 7.23 17.09 -6.86
N THR A 263 7.09 17.22 -5.54
CA THR A 263 6.73 18.49 -4.90
C THR A 263 7.86 19.49 -4.79
N ILE A 264 9.08 19.05 -4.44
CA ILE A 264 10.24 19.96 -4.25
C ILE A 264 11.43 19.64 -5.15
N ASN A 265 11.31 18.69 -6.08
CA ASN A 265 12.40 18.11 -6.88
C ASN A 265 13.38 17.21 -6.09
N ASN A 266 13.97 16.23 -6.77
CA ASN A 266 14.90 15.26 -6.18
C ASN A 266 16.16 15.90 -5.57
N THR A 267 16.68 16.96 -6.17
CA THR A 267 17.91 17.62 -5.72
C THR A 267 17.71 18.28 -4.36
N LYS A 268 16.62 19.04 -4.19
CA LYS A 268 16.28 19.67 -2.91
C LYS A 268 15.89 18.65 -1.86
N TYR A 269 15.15 17.59 -2.24
CA TYR A 269 14.85 16.50 -1.33
C TYR A 269 16.12 15.85 -0.76
N ASN A 270 17.08 15.48 -1.62
CA ASN A 270 18.35 14.91 -1.17
C ASN A 270 19.15 15.91 -0.32
N ALA A 271 19.15 17.20 -0.69
CA ALA A 271 19.81 18.24 0.10
C ALA A 271 19.19 18.38 1.51
N MET A 272 17.86 18.30 1.63
CA MET A 272 17.15 18.35 2.89
C MET A 272 17.48 17.15 3.78
N ILE A 273 17.46 15.93 3.22
CA ILE A 273 17.84 14.72 3.96
C ILE A 273 19.29 14.80 4.44
N ASN A 274 20.21 15.24 3.57
CA ASN A 274 21.61 15.41 3.91
C ASN A 274 21.82 16.46 4.99
N ALA A 275 21.13 17.60 4.90
CA ALA A 275 21.16 18.66 5.91
C ALA A 275 20.70 18.16 7.28
N LEU A 276 19.65 17.34 7.33
CA LEU A 276 19.18 16.74 8.57
C LEU A 276 20.24 15.83 9.21
N VAL A 277 20.80 14.87 8.45
CA VAL A 277 21.76 13.90 9.00
C VAL A 277 23.16 14.48 9.26
N SER A 278 23.50 15.61 8.65
CA SER A 278 24.72 16.37 8.96
C SER A 278 24.56 17.36 10.11
N GLY A 279 23.33 17.59 10.58
CA GLY A 279 23.02 18.59 11.60
C GLY A 279 22.99 20.04 11.10
N ASP A 280 22.90 20.26 9.78
CA ASP A 280 22.67 21.60 9.19
C ASP A 280 21.18 21.99 9.30
N VAL A 281 20.78 22.35 10.52
CA VAL A 281 19.39 22.72 10.87
C VAL A 281 18.89 23.89 10.02
N LYS A 282 19.75 24.84 9.65
CA LYS A 282 19.36 26.03 8.87
C LYS A 282 18.97 25.66 7.44
N SER A 283 19.78 24.86 6.76
CA SER A 283 19.44 24.37 5.41
C SER A 283 18.21 23.46 5.45
N PHE A 284 18.09 22.62 6.47
CA PHE A 284 16.91 21.78 6.67
C PHE A 284 15.64 22.64 6.85
N GLU A 285 15.66 23.64 7.74
CA GLU A 285 14.54 24.58 7.96
C GLU A 285 14.14 25.28 6.66
N TYR A 286 15.12 25.77 5.88
CA TYR A 286 14.86 26.47 4.63
C TYR A 286 14.13 25.60 3.61
N ILE A 287 14.60 24.37 3.39
CA ILE A 287 13.99 23.46 2.40
C ILE A 287 12.64 22.94 2.92
N MET A 288 12.50 22.71 4.23
CA MET A 288 11.22 22.32 4.84
C MET A 288 10.16 23.42 4.69
N LYS A 289 10.55 24.70 4.83
CA LYS A 289 9.65 25.85 4.54
C LYS A 289 9.16 25.85 3.10
N GLU A 290 10.07 25.69 2.14
CA GLU A 290 9.69 25.60 0.72
C GLU A 290 8.76 24.40 0.47
N PHE A 291 9.06 23.25 1.08
CA PHE A 291 8.20 22.08 0.98
C PHE A 291 6.78 22.38 1.48
N VAL A 292 6.66 22.89 2.70
CA VAL A 292 5.35 23.19 3.31
C VAL A 292 4.57 24.15 2.42
N ILE A 293 5.22 25.21 1.91
CA ILE A 293 4.60 26.19 1.00
C ILE A 293 4.11 25.55 -0.30
N ASN A 294 4.92 24.70 -0.93
CA ASN A 294 4.56 24.10 -2.22
C ASN A 294 3.52 22.98 -2.10
N SER A 295 3.20 22.58 -0.88
CA SER A 295 2.29 21.48 -0.59
C SER A 295 0.94 21.95 -0.05
N ILE A 296 0.74 23.27 0.09
CA ILE A 296 -0.40 23.91 0.77
C ILE A 296 -1.76 23.43 0.26
N SER A 297 -1.94 23.20 -1.03
CA SER A 297 -3.24 22.70 -1.55
C SER A 297 -3.67 21.37 -0.92
N TYR A 298 -2.69 20.59 -0.44
CA TYR A 298 -2.94 19.34 0.29
C TYR A 298 -3.14 19.54 1.80
N PHE A 299 -2.64 20.64 2.38
CA PHE A 299 -2.64 20.91 3.83
C PHE A 299 -3.73 21.91 4.29
N ASP A 300 -4.22 22.79 3.41
CA ASP A 300 -5.38 23.66 3.70
C ASP A 300 -6.68 22.84 3.83
N ALA A 301 -6.72 21.62 3.27
CA ALA A 301 -7.84 20.68 3.42
C ALA A 301 -7.84 19.92 4.76
N ALA A 302 -6.78 20.05 5.58
CA ALA A 302 -6.49 19.14 6.70
C ALA A 302 -7.21 19.46 8.05
N GLY A 303 -8.29 20.24 8.01
CA GLY A 303 -9.20 20.48 9.13
C GLY A 303 -8.58 20.55 10.54
N LYS A 304 -9.03 19.66 11.44
CA LYS A 304 -8.80 19.73 12.90
C LYS A 304 -7.54 19.03 13.41
N GLU A 305 -6.83 18.19 12.63
CA GLU A 305 -5.63 17.46 13.11
C GLU A 305 -4.41 17.44 12.14
N PRO A 306 -3.95 18.60 11.63
CA PRO A 306 -2.86 18.63 10.65
C PRO A 306 -1.47 18.25 11.19
N GLU A 307 -1.25 18.20 12.51
CA GLU A 307 0.00 17.68 13.09
C GLU A 307 0.29 16.24 12.66
N LYS A 308 -0.74 15.38 12.62
CA LYS A 308 -0.62 13.99 12.18
C LYS A 308 -0.27 13.92 10.69
N VAL A 309 -0.84 14.81 9.88
CA VAL A 309 -0.52 14.89 8.44
C VAL A 309 0.95 15.30 8.22
N TYR A 310 1.48 16.23 9.03
CA TYR A 310 2.91 16.60 8.98
C TYR A 310 3.82 15.50 9.52
N HIS A 311 3.39 14.78 10.56
CA HIS A 311 4.10 13.63 11.12
C HIS A 311 4.22 12.49 10.10
N ALA A 312 3.10 12.10 9.47
CA ALA A 312 3.03 11.15 8.36
C ALA A 312 3.99 11.48 7.23
N PHE A 313 3.96 12.76 6.88
CA PHE A 313 4.76 13.33 5.83
C PHE A 313 6.25 13.20 6.21
N VAL A 314 6.67 13.73 7.36
CA VAL A 314 8.07 13.66 7.79
C VAL A 314 8.52 12.21 7.97
N LEU A 315 7.69 11.30 8.48
CA LEU A 315 8.04 9.88 8.47
C LEU A 315 8.31 9.37 7.07
N GLY A 316 7.39 9.65 6.14
CA GLY A 316 7.51 9.40 4.71
C GLY A 316 8.82 9.91 4.10
N MET A 317 9.23 11.12 4.46
CA MET A 317 10.50 11.74 4.09
C MET A 317 11.67 10.90 4.59
N LEU A 318 11.65 10.57 5.88
CA LEU A 318 12.75 9.98 6.61
C LEU A 318 12.91 8.49 6.31
N VAL A 319 11.91 7.83 5.73
CA VAL A 319 12.06 6.41 5.36
C VAL A 319 13.23 6.22 4.37
N SER A 320 13.58 7.22 3.56
CA SER A 320 14.78 7.14 2.69
C SER A 320 16.08 6.86 3.46
N LEU A 321 16.14 7.25 4.73
CA LEU A 321 17.27 7.03 5.63
C LEU A 321 17.33 5.60 6.21
N SER A 322 16.35 4.73 5.95
CA SER A 322 16.27 3.40 6.59
C SER A 322 17.49 2.49 6.35
N ASN A 323 18.29 2.78 5.34
CA ASN A 323 19.53 2.05 5.08
C ASN A 323 20.61 2.39 6.11
N GLU A 324 20.67 3.65 6.55
CA GLU A 324 21.69 4.17 7.45
C GLU A 324 21.19 4.36 8.89
N TYR A 325 19.88 4.45 9.06
CA TYR A 325 19.19 4.74 10.31
C TYR A 325 18.06 3.73 10.56
N TYR A 326 17.81 3.42 11.82
CA TYR A 326 16.49 2.93 12.25
C TYR A 326 15.61 4.14 12.50
N VAL A 327 14.60 4.32 11.64
CA VAL A 327 13.57 5.36 11.80
C VAL A 327 12.50 4.81 12.72
N LYS A 328 12.30 5.42 13.88
CA LYS A 328 11.24 5.05 14.83
C LYS A 328 10.28 6.21 14.98
N SER A 329 8.98 5.90 15.01
CA SER A 329 7.90 6.83 15.32
C SER A 329 7.18 6.40 16.59
N ASN A 330 6.64 7.33 17.38
CA ASN A 330 5.57 7.08 18.35
C ASN A 330 5.88 5.93 19.34
N LYS A 331 7.14 5.76 19.72
CA LYS A 331 7.61 4.71 20.64
C LYS A 331 7.95 5.29 22.00
N GLU A 332 7.72 4.50 23.04
CA GLU A 332 8.05 4.88 24.42
C GLU A 332 9.57 4.98 24.62
N SER A 333 10.02 6.07 25.24
CA SER A 333 11.40 6.32 25.70
C SER A 333 11.39 7.18 26.96
N GLY A 334 12.24 6.85 27.92
CA GLY A 334 12.25 7.52 29.22
C GLY A 334 10.88 7.44 29.90
N TYR A 335 10.26 8.59 30.13
CA TYR A 335 8.93 8.69 30.75
C TYR A 335 7.78 8.92 29.76
N GLY A 336 8.03 8.99 28.44
CA GLY A 336 7.08 9.50 27.45
C GLY A 336 7.19 8.89 26.05
N ARG A 337 6.59 9.55 25.04
CA ARG A 337 6.58 9.14 23.63
C ARG A 337 7.10 10.27 22.75
N TYR A 338 8.25 10.04 22.10
CA TYR A 338 8.76 10.97 21.10
C TYR A 338 8.00 10.80 19.78
N ASP A 339 7.93 11.87 19.00
CA ASP A 339 7.33 11.79 17.68
C ASP A 339 8.19 11.00 16.70
N VAL A 340 9.45 11.39 16.48
CA VAL A 340 10.39 10.65 15.61
C VAL A 340 11.79 10.56 16.21
N MET A 341 12.41 9.38 16.08
CA MET A 341 13.81 9.14 16.44
C MET A 341 14.55 8.43 15.31
N LEU A 342 15.68 9.00 14.91
CA LEU A 342 16.61 8.43 13.95
C LEU A 342 17.80 7.86 14.71
N ILE A 343 17.86 6.53 14.80
CA ILE A 343 18.95 5.81 15.45
C ILE A 343 19.95 5.39 14.38
N PRO A 344 21.14 5.99 14.27
CA PRO A 344 22.11 5.60 13.27
C PRO A 344 22.57 4.16 13.49
N LYS A 345 22.67 3.39 12.39
CA LYS A 345 23.25 2.03 12.42
C LYS A 345 24.75 2.07 12.67
N ASN A 346 25.42 3.12 12.20
CA ASN A 346 26.79 3.43 12.59
C ASN A 346 26.77 4.44 13.74
N ILE A 347 27.12 3.99 14.94
CA ILE A 347 27.09 4.80 16.18
C ILE A 347 27.95 6.07 16.16
N SER A 348 28.86 6.22 15.19
CA SER A 348 29.64 7.46 15.01
C SER A 348 28.85 8.59 14.33
N LYS A 349 27.70 8.26 13.71
CA LYS A 349 26.82 9.23 13.06
C LYS A 349 25.90 9.91 14.08
N LEU A 350 25.27 11.00 13.66
CA LEU A 350 24.36 11.79 14.46
C LEU A 350 23.08 11.02 14.77
N GLY A 351 22.72 10.81 16.03
CA GLY A 351 21.38 10.44 16.47
C GLY A 351 20.47 11.66 16.46
N ILE A 352 19.21 11.51 16.05
CA ILE A 352 18.29 12.64 15.92
C ILE A 352 16.98 12.32 16.62
N ILE A 353 16.48 13.25 17.42
CA ILE A 353 15.17 13.22 18.06
C ILE A 353 14.40 14.42 17.52
N ILE A 354 13.17 14.20 17.07
CA ILE A 354 12.32 15.23 16.50
C ILE A 354 10.98 15.20 17.25
N GLU A 355 10.54 16.37 17.70
CA GLU A 355 9.23 16.61 18.27
C GLU A 355 8.48 17.64 17.40
N PHE A 356 7.22 17.37 17.08
CA PHE A 356 6.36 18.26 16.32
C PHE A 356 5.40 19.00 17.24
N LYS A 357 5.12 20.26 16.89
CA LYS A 357 4.00 21.01 17.47
C LYS A 357 3.31 21.84 16.42
N LYS A 358 2.03 22.13 16.65
CA LYS A 358 1.28 23.11 15.89
C LYS A 358 0.72 24.18 16.80
N ILE A 359 0.75 25.40 16.28
CA ILE A 359 -0.01 26.53 16.80
C ILE A 359 -1.31 26.64 16.00
N ASN A 360 -2.44 26.58 16.70
CA ASN A 360 -3.73 26.91 16.10
C ASN A 360 -3.76 28.40 15.72
N ASP A 361 -4.33 28.76 14.57
CA ASP A 361 -4.38 30.14 14.10
C ASP A 361 -5.16 31.06 15.04
N PHE A 362 -6.05 30.49 15.86
CA PHE A 362 -6.80 31.17 16.91
C PHE A 362 -6.08 31.24 18.27
N SER A 363 -4.86 30.70 18.37
CA SER A 363 -4.04 30.75 19.58
C SER A 363 -3.16 32.00 19.60
N ASP A 364 -3.09 32.64 20.77
CA ASP A 364 -2.17 33.75 21.04
C ASP A 364 -0.70 33.28 21.21
N SER A 365 -0.46 31.96 21.28
CA SER A 365 0.89 31.41 21.43
C SER A 365 1.81 31.79 20.27
N THR A 366 3.03 32.18 20.61
CA THR A 366 4.10 32.47 19.64
C THR A 366 4.82 31.19 19.23
N ILE A 367 5.49 31.23 18.08
CA ILE A 367 6.30 30.10 17.59
C ILE A 367 7.43 29.79 18.57
N GLU A 368 8.03 30.84 19.15
CA GLU A 368 9.12 30.75 20.11
C GLU A 368 8.70 30.04 21.40
N GLU A 369 7.52 30.35 21.95
CA GLU A 369 6.98 29.71 23.15
C GLU A 369 6.76 28.20 22.92
N VAL A 370 6.07 27.84 21.84
CA VAL A 370 5.78 26.44 21.53
C VAL A 370 7.03 25.65 21.12
N THR A 371 8.00 26.31 20.50
CA THR A 371 9.32 25.70 20.23
C THR A 371 10.01 25.33 21.52
N LYS A 372 9.99 26.23 22.51
CA LYS A 372 10.58 25.97 23.81
C LYS A 372 9.85 24.82 24.52
N GLU A 373 8.53 24.80 24.51
CA GLU A 373 7.75 23.69 25.08
C GLU A 373 8.10 22.33 24.45
N ALA A 374 8.29 22.28 23.12
CA ALA A 374 8.69 21.06 22.43
C ALA A 374 10.08 20.57 22.86
N LEU A 375 11.06 21.48 22.99
CA LEU A 375 12.40 21.13 23.47
C LEU A 375 12.40 20.73 24.94
N ASP A 376 11.67 21.47 25.79
CA ASP A 376 11.49 21.14 27.20
C ASP A 376 10.85 19.75 27.35
N GLN A 377 9.89 19.39 26.50
CA GLN A 377 9.30 18.05 26.48
C GLN A 377 10.32 16.96 26.12
N ILE A 378 11.19 17.17 25.11
CA ILE A 378 12.25 16.21 24.77
C ILE A 378 13.16 15.95 25.98
N TYR A 379 13.51 17.02 26.70
CA TYR A 379 14.37 16.98 27.88
C TYR A 379 13.68 16.29 29.07
N ASP A 380 12.48 16.76 29.45
CA ASP A 380 11.74 16.30 30.62
C ASP A 380 11.37 14.82 30.53
N MET A 381 11.02 14.36 29.32
CA MET A 381 10.67 12.96 29.09
C MET A 381 11.90 12.06 28.87
N ASN A 382 13.11 12.63 28.87
CA ASN A 382 14.40 11.97 28.71
C ASN A 382 14.47 11.06 27.47
N TYR A 383 14.01 11.55 26.32
CA TYR A 383 14.00 10.76 25.08
C TYR A 383 15.41 10.33 24.64
N ARG A 384 16.41 11.12 25.01
CA ARG A 384 17.84 10.90 24.79
C ARG A 384 18.33 9.54 25.30
N ALA A 385 17.74 9.03 26.38
CA ALA A 385 18.15 7.77 27.00
C ALA A 385 18.23 6.59 26.01
N ASN A 386 17.28 6.45 25.07
CA ASN A 386 17.28 5.34 24.11
C ASN A 386 18.47 5.36 23.14
N LEU A 387 18.99 6.54 22.82
CA LEU A 387 20.17 6.71 21.98
C LEU A 387 21.45 6.47 22.80
N GLU A 388 21.48 6.94 24.04
CA GLU A 388 22.62 6.76 24.95
C GLU A 388 22.83 5.30 25.35
N GLU A 389 21.75 4.54 25.60
CA GLU A 389 21.79 3.09 25.81
C GLU A 389 22.42 2.33 24.63
N LYS A 390 22.36 2.90 23.44
CA LYS A 390 22.98 2.36 22.21
C LYS A 390 24.38 2.91 21.95
N ASN A 391 24.99 3.59 22.92
CA ASN A 391 26.30 4.22 22.86
C ASN A 391 26.42 5.33 21.80
N ILE A 392 25.31 5.96 21.41
CA ILE A 392 25.31 7.09 20.47
C ILE A 392 25.56 8.36 21.29
N LYS A 393 26.66 9.05 21.02
CA LYS A 393 27.10 10.23 21.79
C LYS A 393 26.71 11.56 21.15
N ASN A 394 26.68 11.59 19.82
CA ASN A 394 26.33 12.80 19.07
C ASN A 394 24.82 12.77 18.82
N ILE A 395 24.08 13.63 19.51
CA ILE A 395 22.61 13.65 19.48
C ILE A 395 22.15 15.07 19.17
N LEU A 396 21.28 15.20 18.17
CA LEU A 396 20.57 16.41 17.80
C LEU A 396 19.11 16.27 18.22
N GLU A 397 18.62 17.23 19.00
CA GLU A 397 17.24 17.33 19.43
C GLU A 397 16.61 18.47 18.63
N LEU A 398 15.51 18.20 17.92
CA LEU A 398 14.85 19.15 17.04
C LEU A 398 13.40 19.37 17.45
N ALA A 399 13.01 20.63 17.54
CA ALA A 399 11.62 21.03 17.59
C ALA A 399 11.17 21.55 16.22
N ILE A 400 10.11 20.99 15.66
CA ILE A 400 9.50 21.43 14.40
C ILE A 400 8.10 21.95 14.68
N VAL A 401 7.96 23.28 14.64
CA VAL A 401 6.71 23.97 14.98
C VAL A 401 6.04 24.53 13.74
N PHE A 402 4.76 24.21 13.55
CA PHE A 402 3.94 24.67 12.42
C PHE A 402 2.90 25.71 12.88
N LYS A 403 2.78 26.82 12.16
CA LYS A 403 1.70 27.82 12.29
C LYS A 403 1.20 28.19 10.90
N GLY A 404 0.12 27.54 10.46
CA GLY A 404 -0.35 27.61 9.07
C GLY A 404 0.77 27.25 8.09
N LYS A 405 1.21 28.24 7.30
CA LYS A 405 2.26 28.11 6.28
C LYS A 405 3.68 28.34 6.80
N ASN A 406 3.81 28.81 8.03
CA ASN A 406 5.11 29.04 8.66
C ASN A 406 5.53 27.76 9.39
N VAL A 407 6.74 27.29 9.10
CA VAL A 407 7.40 26.26 9.88
C VAL A 407 8.67 26.83 10.50
N LYS A 408 8.95 26.47 11.75
CA LYS A 408 10.20 26.79 12.43
C LYS A 408 10.85 25.49 12.87
N VAL A 409 12.14 25.34 12.58
CA VAL A 409 12.96 24.25 13.09
C VAL A 409 14.01 24.85 14.01
N THR A 410 14.16 24.28 15.20
CA THR A 410 15.15 24.72 16.20
C THR A 410 15.89 23.53 16.76
#